data_AF-A0A7C7AU03-F1
#
_entry.id   AF-A0A7C7AU03-F1
#
_cell.length_a   1.000
_cell.length_b   1.000
_cell.length_c   1.000
_cell.angle_alpha   90.00
_cell.angle_beta   90.00
_cell.angle_gamma   90.00
#
_symmetry.space_group_name_H-M   'P 1'
#
loop_
_entity.id
_entity.type
_entity.pdbx_description
1 polymer ?
#
loop_
_entity_poly.entity_id
_entity_poly.type
_entity_poly.pdbx_seq_one_letter_code
_entity_poly.pdbx_strand_id
1 'polypeptide(L)'
;MRAKILKMVAENKLTPQEGYDILYGGLGKKGRFAKIRLRITGRPFLTFFLGLLLVFPVPLGLVHFGLRHADNADIAECKDMILGLVPYTKGVKVKVNSKDAKIRLRVF
;
A
#
# COMPACT_ATOMS: atom_id res chain seq x y z
N MET A 1 16.52 -17.60 -15.89
CA MET A 1 15.68 -18.06 -14.76
C MET A 1 14.72 -19.18 -15.18
N ARG A 2 13.90 -19.01 -16.23
CA ARG A 2 12.94 -20.04 -16.70
C ARG A 2 13.58 -21.38 -17.12
N ALA A 3 14.64 -21.34 -17.93
CA ALA A 3 15.35 -22.55 -18.37
C ALA A 3 15.93 -23.37 -17.19
N LYS A 4 16.33 -22.71 -16.11
CA LYS A 4 16.86 -23.37 -14.90
C LYS A 4 15.76 -24.14 -14.15
N ILE A 5 14.55 -23.57 -14.07
CA ILE A 5 13.41 -24.21 -13.41
C ILE A 5 12.92 -25.41 -14.23
N LEU A 6 12.82 -25.26 -15.57
CA LEU A 6 12.46 -26.37 -16.45
C LEU A 6 13.47 -27.52 -16.37
N LYS A 7 14.77 -27.20 -16.25
CA LYS A 7 15.81 -28.21 -16.05
C LYS A 7 15.66 -28.93 -14.70
N MET A 8 15.28 -28.23 -13.63
CA MET A 8 15.02 -28.84 -12.32
C MET A 8 13.78 -29.75 -12.32
N VAL A 9 12.74 -29.42 -13.11
CA VAL A 9 11.58 -30.30 -13.33
C VAL A 9 11.99 -31.54 -14.13
N ALA A 10 12.79 -31.37 -15.19
CA ALA A 10 13.31 -32.50 -15.99
C ALA A 10 14.21 -33.44 -15.17
N GLU A 11 14.94 -32.90 -14.19
CA GLU A 11 15.78 -33.67 -13.26
C GLU A 11 15.01 -34.26 -12.07
N ASN A 12 13.67 -34.18 -12.04
CA ASN A 12 12.80 -34.60 -10.92
C ASN A 12 13.13 -33.97 -9.56
N LYS A 13 13.85 -32.83 -9.56
CA LYS A 13 14.17 -32.07 -8.34
C LYS A 13 13.02 -31.16 -7.90
N LEU A 14 12.07 -30.92 -8.80
CA LEU A 14 10.82 -30.21 -8.55
C LEU A 14 9.70 -30.98 -9.22
N THR A 15 8.54 -31.03 -8.57
CA THR A 15 7.34 -31.55 -9.23
C THR A 15 6.91 -30.60 -10.36
N PRO A 16 6.22 -31.10 -11.40
CA PRO A 16 5.67 -30.25 -12.45
C PRO A 16 4.77 -29.14 -11.90
N GLN A 17 4.05 -29.41 -10.81
CA GLN A 17 3.17 -28.45 -10.14
C GLN A 17 3.97 -27.31 -9.48
N GLU A 18 5.02 -27.63 -8.73
CA GLU A 18 5.90 -26.62 -8.13
C GLU A 18 6.64 -25.80 -9.18
N GLY A 19 7.10 -26.44 -10.25
CA GLY A 19 7.71 -25.74 -11.39
C GLY A 19 6.75 -24.77 -12.05
N TYR A 20 5.49 -25.18 -12.22
CA TYR A 20 4.42 -24.32 -12.74
C TYR A 20 4.15 -23.12 -11.82
N ASP A 21 4.06 -23.34 -10.51
CA ASP A 21 3.79 -22.28 -9.55
C ASP A 21 4.95 -21.26 -9.44
N ILE A 22 6.19 -21.71 -9.54
CA ILE A 22 7.35 -20.80 -9.56
C ILE A 22 7.41 -19.99 -10.86
N LEU A 23 7.07 -20.61 -12.00
CA LEU A 23 7.12 -19.95 -13.31
C LEU A 23 5.93 -19.01 -13.56
N TYR A 24 4.76 -19.39 -13.06
CA TYR A 24 3.47 -18.80 -13.44
C TYR A 24 2.50 -18.57 -12.27
N GLY A 25 2.75 -19.15 -11.09
CA GLY A 25 1.86 -19.08 -9.91
C GLY A 25 1.88 -17.75 -9.16
N GLY A 26 2.65 -16.76 -9.63
CA GLY A 26 2.57 -15.40 -9.11
C GLY A 26 1.23 -14.76 -9.46
N LEU A 27 0.25 -14.85 -8.56
CA LEU A 27 -0.90 -13.94 -8.52
C LEU A 27 -0.34 -12.52 -8.63
N GLY A 28 -0.50 -11.87 -9.79
CA GLY A 28 0.03 -10.54 -10.03
C GLY A 28 -0.28 -9.64 -8.84
N LYS A 29 0.74 -8.95 -8.31
CA LYS A 29 0.58 -8.03 -7.17
C LYS A 29 -0.53 -7.04 -7.52
N LYS A 30 -1.73 -7.26 -6.97
CA LYS A 30 -2.88 -6.40 -7.24
C LYS A 30 -2.51 -4.99 -6.76
N GLY A 31 -2.54 -4.02 -7.67
CA GLY A 31 -2.29 -2.63 -7.34
C GLY A 31 -3.28 -2.19 -6.28
N ARG A 32 -2.77 -1.86 -5.09
CA ARG A 32 -3.60 -1.39 -3.98
C ARG A 32 -3.59 0.12 -3.96
N PHE A 33 -4.73 0.71 -3.61
CA PHE A 33 -4.90 2.15 -3.58
C PHE A 33 -5.37 2.60 -2.21
N ALA A 34 -4.92 3.78 -1.81
CA ALA A 34 -5.36 4.45 -0.60
C ALA A 34 -6.15 5.69 -0.97
N LYS A 35 -7.38 5.79 -0.48
CA LYS A 35 -8.16 7.03 -0.50
C LYS A 35 -8.00 7.75 0.83
N ILE A 36 -7.49 8.97 0.76
CA ILE A 36 -7.26 9.83 1.92
C ILE A 36 -8.26 10.97 1.87
N ARG A 37 -8.90 11.28 3.00
CA ARG A 37 -9.73 12.48 3.17
C ARG A 37 -9.29 13.22 4.42
N LEU A 38 -8.91 14.47 4.24
CA LEU A 38 -8.50 15.37 5.31
C LEU A 38 -9.55 16.47 5.49
N ARG A 39 -9.91 16.77 6.73
CA ARG A 39 -10.74 17.92 7.09
C ARG A 39 -10.06 18.65 8.24
N ILE A 40 -9.70 19.91 8.02
CA ILE A 40 -9.04 20.77 9.01
C ILE A 40 -10.12 21.66 9.63
N THR A 41 -10.24 21.61 10.95
CA THR A 41 -11.20 22.42 11.70
C THR A 41 -10.80 23.90 11.61
N GLY A 42 -11.75 24.81 11.37
CA GLY A 42 -11.48 26.25 11.28
C GLY A 42 -10.86 26.75 9.97
N ARG A 43 -10.51 25.87 9.01
CA ARG A 43 -9.95 26.27 7.70
C ARG A 43 -10.71 25.61 6.54
N PRO A 44 -11.86 26.17 6.12
CA PRO A 44 -12.70 25.59 5.08
C PRO A 44 -12.01 25.58 3.71
N PHE A 45 -11.24 26.63 3.40
CA PHE A 45 -10.49 26.73 2.15
C PHE A 45 -9.44 25.63 2.02
N LEU A 46 -8.58 25.43 3.03
CA LEU A 46 -7.60 24.33 3.00
C LEU A 46 -8.27 22.96 2.89
N THR A 47 -9.40 22.77 3.57
CA THR A 47 -10.17 21.52 3.46
C THR A 47 -10.68 21.30 2.03
N PHE A 48 -11.13 22.35 1.34
CA PHE A 48 -11.56 22.28 -0.06
C PHE A 48 -10.40 21.92 -0.99
N PHE A 49 -9.25 22.60 -0.87
CA PHE A 49 -8.07 22.33 -1.70
C PHE A 49 -7.51 20.92 -1.47
N LEU A 50 -7.38 20.50 -0.20
CA LEU A 50 -6.97 19.13 0.13
C LEU A 50 -7.99 18.11 -0.36
N GLY A 51 -9.28 18.44 -0.31
CA GLY A 51 -10.35 17.64 -0.87
C GLY A 51 -10.21 17.43 -2.37
N LEU A 52 -9.88 18.49 -3.11
CA LEU A 52 -9.66 18.46 -4.57
C LEU A 52 -8.38 17.67 -4.94
N LEU A 53 -7.28 17.92 -4.23
CA LEU A 53 -6.00 17.25 -4.46
C LEU A 53 -6.05 15.75 -4.14
N LEU A 54 -6.88 15.36 -3.17
CA LEU A 54 -7.05 13.96 -2.72
C LEU A 54 -8.34 13.31 -3.25
N VAL A 55 -8.92 13.81 -4.34
CA VAL A 55 -10.07 13.18 -5.01
C VAL A 55 -9.69 11.78 -5.53
N PHE A 56 -8.52 11.68 -6.16
CA PHE A 56 -8.04 10.45 -6.75
C PHE A 56 -7.38 9.53 -5.72
N PRO A 57 -7.67 8.20 -5.78
CA PRO A 57 -6.95 7.23 -4.97
C PRO A 57 -5.46 7.25 -5.29
N VAL A 58 -4.61 7.26 -4.27
CA VAL A 58 -3.16 7.21 -4.46
C VAL A 58 -2.71 5.75 -4.48
N PRO A 59 -1.96 5.30 -5.51
CA PRO A 59 -1.30 4.00 -5.50
C PRO A 59 -0.44 3.85 -4.25
N LEU A 60 -0.55 2.73 -3.55
CA LEU A 60 0.21 2.50 -2.33
C LEU A 60 1.73 2.45 -2.55
N GLY A 61 2.17 2.15 -3.76
CA GLY A 61 3.59 2.29 -4.13
C GLY A 61 4.11 3.73 -4.00
N LEU A 62 3.29 4.74 -4.34
CA LEU A 62 3.67 6.15 -4.17
C LEU A 62 3.63 6.58 -2.71
N VAL A 63 2.65 6.07 -1.95
CA VAL A 63 2.60 6.28 -0.49
C VAL A 63 3.85 5.72 0.17
N HIS A 64 4.26 4.50 -0.21
CA HIS A 64 5.48 3.87 0.28
C HIS A 64 6.73 4.69 -0.08
N PHE A 65 6.82 5.18 -1.32
CA PHE A 65 7.91 6.03 -1.77
C PHE A 65 7.99 7.34 -0.98
N GLY A 66 6.87 8.04 -0.80
CA GLY A 66 6.81 9.28 -0.03
C GLY A 66 7.15 9.08 1.44
N LEU A 67 6.61 8.02 2.08
CA LEU A 67 6.94 7.68 3.47
C LEU A 67 8.42 7.32 3.63
N ARG A 68 9.06 6.73 2.62
CA ARG A 68 10.49 6.42 2.66
C ARG A 68 11.35 7.68 2.75
N HIS A 69 10.89 8.81 2.21
CA HIS A 69 11.62 10.09 2.22
C HIS A 69 11.13 11.08 3.28
N ALA A 70 10.13 10.70 4.10
CA ALA A 70 9.71 11.51 5.23
C ALA A 70 10.67 11.27 6.41
N ASP A 71 11.60 12.21 6.62
CA ASP A 71 12.61 12.20 7.71
C ASP A 71 12.10 12.84 9.01
N ASN A 72 10.82 12.69 9.32
CA ASN A 72 10.26 13.18 10.58
C ASN A 72 10.16 12.04 11.59
N ALA A 73 10.84 12.19 12.73
CA ALA A 73 10.82 11.22 13.84
C ALA A 73 9.39 10.88 14.31
N ASP A 74 8.49 11.88 14.33
CA ASP A 74 7.08 11.70 14.70
C ASP A 74 6.28 10.84 13.70
N ILE A 75 6.77 10.69 12.48
CA ILE A 75 6.13 9.91 11.42
C ILE A 75 6.68 8.48 11.41
N ALA A 76 7.85 8.21 11.98
CA ALA A 76 8.50 6.91 11.93
C ALA A 76 7.65 5.78 12.56
N GLU A 77 7.06 6.04 13.72
CA GLU A 77 6.25 5.04 14.43
C GLU A 77 4.94 4.72 13.68
N CYS A 78 4.30 5.76 13.12
CA CYS A 78 3.13 5.59 12.26
C CYS A 78 3.49 4.96 10.91
N LYS A 79 4.68 5.24 10.38
CA LYS A 79 5.20 4.70 9.12
C LYS A 79 5.36 3.20 9.22
N ASP A 80 5.99 2.67 10.26
CA ASP A 80 6.17 1.23 10.40
C ASP A 80 4.83 0.50 10.58
N MET A 81 3.89 1.10 11.31
CA MET A 81 2.54 0.57 11.45
C MET A 81 1.78 0.56 10.11
N ILE A 82 1.84 1.65 9.34
CA ILE A 82 1.18 1.78 8.03
C ILE A 82 1.84 0.85 7.02
N LEU A 83 3.17 0.81 6.95
CA LEU A 83 3.93 -0.05 6.06
C LEU A 83 3.78 -1.54 6.40
N GLY A 84 3.62 -1.87 7.68
CA GLY A 84 3.40 -3.23 8.15
C GLY A 84 1.98 -3.74 7.95
N LEU A 85 0.94 -2.91 8.09
CA LEU A 85 -0.45 -3.36 7.99
C LEU A 85 -1.02 -3.30 6.57
N VAL A 86 -0.71 -2.24 5.84
CA VAL A 86 -1.31 -1.93 4.54
C VAL A 86 -1.06 -2.98 3.42
N PRO A 87 0.09 -3.67 3.38
CA PRO A 87 0.33 -4.73 2.39
C PRO A 87 -0.47 -6.02 2.64
N TYR A 88 -0.98 -6.24 3.86
CA TYR A 88 -1.59 -7.52 4.23
C TYR A 88 -3.11 -7.45 4.46
N THR A 89 -3.66 -6.26 4.66
CA THR A 89 -5.07 -6.10 5.03
C THR A 89 -5.88 -5.42 3.91
N LYS A 90 -6.90 -6.12 3.39
CA LYS A 90 -7.91 -5.53 2.50
C LYS A 90 -8.92 -4.76 3.35
N GLY A 91 -9.33 -3.56 2.90
CA GLY A 91 -10.45 -2.84 3.50
C GLY A 91 -10.16 -2.09 4.80
N VAL A 92 -8.88 -1.81 5.10
CA VAL A 92 -8.51 -1.00 6.28
C VAL A 92 -9.17 0.37 6.19
N LYS A 93 -9.84 0.75 7.27
CA LYS A 93 -10.37 2.09 7.49
C LYS A 93 -9.71 2.67 8.73
N VAL A 94 -8.84 3.67 8.56
CA VAL A 94 -8.27 4.43 9.68
C VAL A 94 -9.01 5.75 9.78
N LYS A 95 -9.47 6.08 10.99
CA LYS A 95 -10.13 7.35 11.30
C LYS A 95 -9.40 7.98 12.48
N VAL A 96 -8.69 9.07 12.22
CA VAL A 96 -8.06 9.89 13.26
C VAL A 96 -8.92 11.11 13.49
N ASN A 97 -9.41 11.29 14.70
CA ASN A 97 -10.12 12.50 15.12
C ASN A 97 -9.27 13.23 16.14
N SER A 98 -8.73 14.38 15.76
CA SER A 98 -8.14 15.36 16.67
C SER A 98 -9.06 16.58 16.77
N LYS A 99 -8.81 17.46 17.74
CA LYS A 99 -9.48 18.76 17.87
C LYS A 99 -9.29 19.60 16.59
N ASP A 100 -8.10 19.54 16.01
CA ASP A 100 -7.71 20.41 14.89
C ASP A 100 -7.95 19.78 13.51
N ALA A 101 -7.99 18.45 13.42
CA ALA A 101 -8.11 17.76 12.15
C ALA A 101 -8.83 16.41 12.26
N LYS A 102 -9.58 16.07 11.20
CA LYS A 102 -10.17 14.73 10.99
C LYS A 102 -9.56 14.11 9.74
N ILE A 103 -8.90 12.97 9.92
CA ILE A 103 -8.25 12.21 8.84
C ILE A 103 -9.00 10.89 8.66
N ARG A 104 -9.35 10.58 7.41
CA ARG A 104 -9.94 9.29 7.03
C ARG A 104 -9.12 8.66 5.92
N LEU A 105 -8.59 7.47 6.17
CA LEU A 105 -7.85 6.66 5.21
C LEU A 105 -8.60 5.36 4.95
N ARG A 106 -8.77 5.01 3.67
CA ARG A 106 -9.41 3.76 3.23
C ARG A 106 -8.53 3.08 2.19
N VAL A 107 -8.14 1.84 2.46
CA VAL A 107 -7.35 1.00 1.54
C VAL A 107 -8.25 0.02 0.79
N PHE A 108 -8.04 -0.13 -0.51
CA PHE A 108 -8.74 -1.10 -1.37
C PHE A 108 -7.79 -1.77 -2.37
#